data_AF-H9GAM7-F1
#
_entry.id   AF-H9GAM7-F1
#
_cell.length_a   1.000
_cell.length_b   1.000
_cell.length_c   1.000
_cell.angle_alpha   90.00
_cell.angle_beta   90.00
_cell.angle_gamma   90.00
#
_symmetry.space_group_name_H-M   'P 1'
#
loop_
_entity.id
_entity.type
_entity.pdbx_description
1 polymer ?
#
loop_
_entity_poly.entity_id
_entity_poly.type
_entity_poly.pdbx_seq_one_letter_code
_entity_poly.pdbx_strand_id
1 'polypeptide(L)'
;MPQLPYLYNICKHFLFHNFSKSSSNCLNIWVKNMHTSLASKCEAQEKSLSLYDDENLLYRVDSDNDQQLHIPVMVKEVVNFLAPQKGQCILDMTFGAGGHTKALLQKEMDIKLYALDRDPTAYELAQRLSDSYTQQIQPLLGQFSQLEALLTSAGVQPGNLDGVLLDAGCSSMQLDTPERGFSLRKDGPLDMRMDGDRYPDMPTAADVVNALDQQALASILRMYGEERHAKKIALAIVQARSVYPITRTQQLASIVAGTLINSEQCLREKKY
;
A
#
# COMPACT_ATOMS: atom_id res chain seq x y z
N MET A 1 9.53 -11.57 -33.68
CA MET A 1 9.07 -10.21 -33.34
C MET A 1 7.80 -9.93 -34.12
N PRO A 2 6.59 -10.18 -33.56
CA PRO A 2 6.17 -9.58 -32.30
C PRO A 2 5.48 -10.55 -31.31
N GLN A 3 5.26 -10.09 -30.07
CA GLN A 3 4.02 -10.28 -29.31
C GLN A 3 4.09 -9.40 -28.04
N LEU A 4 3.25 -8.37 -27.97
CA LEU A 4 3.03 -7.60 -26.72
C LEU A 4 1.53 -7.24 -26.49
N PRO A 5 0.52 -8.11 -26.74
CA PRO A 5 -0.88 -7.68 -26.71
C PRO A 5 -1.57 -7.93 -25.35
N TYR A 6 -1.00 -8.80 -24.50
CA TYR A 6 -1.74 -9.44 -23.42
C TYR A 6 -1.79 -8.59 -22.13
N LEU A 7 -0.65 -8.02 -21.71
CA LEU A 7 -0.55 -7.04 -20.63
C LEU A 7 -1.53 -5.85 -20.81
N TYR A 8 -1.77 -5.43 -22.05
CA TYR A 8 -2.73 -4.38 -22.35
C TYR A 8 -4.18 -4.79 -22.06
N ASN A 9 -4.56 -6.04 -22.35
CA ASN A 9 -5.94 -6.50 -22.15
C ASN A 9 -6.32 -6.70 -20.67
N ILE A 10 -5.40 -7.23 -19.84
CA ILE A 10 -5.63 -7.39 -18.40
C ILE A 10 -5.85 -6.01 -17.75
N CYS A 11 -4.91 -5.08 -17.94
CA CYS A 11 -5.02 -3.74 -17.37
C CYS A 11 -6.20 -2.93 -17.93
N LYS A 12 -6.56 -3.11 -19.21
CA LYS A 12 -7.67 -2.39 -19.84
C LYS A 12 -9.04 -2.85 -19.37
N HIS A 13 -9.23 -4.13 -19.06
CA HIS A 13 -10.48 -4.59 -18.45
C HIS A 13 -10.68 -4.02 -17.05
N PHE A 14 -9.61 -3.84 -16.27
CA PHE A 14 -9.70 -3.22 -14.94
C PHE A 14 -9.91 -1.68 -15.00
N LEU A 15 -9.33 -0.99 -15.98
CA LEU A 15 -9.35 0.49 -16.03
C LEU A 15 -10.47 1.12 -16.88
N PHE A 16 -11.05 0.43 -17.87
CA PHE A 16 -12.04 1.04 -18.79
C PHE A 16 -13.49 0.59 -18.61
N HIS A 17 -13.77 -0.48 -17.87
CA HIS A 17 -15.10 -1.10 -17.90
C HIS A 17 -16.18 -0.42 -17.02
N ASN A 18 -15.85 0.70 -16.37
CA ASN A 18 -16.78 1.54 -15.60
C ASN A 18 -16.97 2.97 -16.15
N PHE A 19 -16.43 3.31 -17.34
CA PHE A 19 -16.51 4.68 -17.86
C PHE A 19 -16.88 4.84 -19.35
N SER A 20 -17.68 3.91 -19.91
CA SER A 20 -18.57 4.22 -21.06
C SER A 20 -19.58 3.10 -21.33
N LYS A 21 -20.84 3.27 -20.87
CA LYS A 21 -22.11 2.81 -21.50
C LYS A 21 -23.33 2.94 -20.57
N SER A 22 -23.80 4.17 -20.37
CA SER A 22 -25.25 4.46 -20.41
C SER A 22 -25.46 5.98 -20.46
N SER A 23 -25.88 6.48 -21.61
CA SER A 23 -26.39 7.84 -21.79
C SER A 23 -27.61 7.76 -22.71
N SER A 24 -28.63 8.60 -22.48
CA SER A 24 -29.87 8.71 -23.29
C SER A 24 -30.56 7.36 -23.58
N ASN A 25 -31.52 6.89 -22.78
CA ASN A 25 -32.82 7.57 -22.63
C ASN A 25 -33.62 7.05 -21.41
N CYS A 26 -33.93 7.95 -20.47
CA CYS A 26 -35.16 7.95 -19.67
C CYS A 26 -35.23 9.29 -18.89
N LEU A 27 -35.69 10.35 -19.56
CA LEU A 27 -36.05 11.59 -18.85
C LEU A 27 -37.41 11.41 -18.19
N ASN A 28 -37.62 12.08 -17.05
CA ASN A 28 -38.88 12.17 -16.31
C ASN A 28 -39.38 10.88 -15.63
N ILE A 29 -39.06 10.73 -14.34
CA ILE A 29 -40.06 10.50 -13.29
C ILE A 29 -39.60 11.23 -12.01
N TRP A 30 -40.58 11.66 -11.21
CA TRP A 30 -40.45 12.79 -10.29
C TRP A 30 -39.72 12.53 -8.96
N VAL A 31 -39.13 13.61 -8.45
CA VAL A 31 -38.75 13.80 -7.04
C VAL A 31 -39.93 13.54 -6.09
N LYS A 32 -39.73 12.64 -5.12
CA LYS A 32 -40.41 12.53 -3.81
C LYS A 32 -39.79 11.32 -3.05
N ASN A 33 -39.60 11.31 -1.73
CA ASN A 33 -40.02 12.25 -0.69
C ASN A 33 -38.83 12.70 0.19
N MET A 34 -38.85 13.95 0.65
CA MET A 34 -38.26 14.31 1.94
C MET A 34 -39.35 14.23 3.01
N HIS A 35 -38.98 13.90 4.25
CA HIS A 35 -39.79 14.20 5.43
C HIS A 35 -38.95 14.93 6.47
N THR A 36 -39.35 16.16 6.77
CA THR A 36 -38.70 17.02 7.76
C THR A 36 -39.38 16.85 9.11
N SER A 37 -38.59 16.81 10.19
CA SER A 37 -39.04 17.20 11.52
C SER A 37 -37.95 18.07 12.16
N LEU A 38 -38.35 18.98 13.05
CA LEU A 38 -37.53 20.11 13.47
C LEU A 38 -36.67 19.81 14.71
N ALA A 39 -35.60 20.58 14.83
CA ALA A 39 -34.65 20.47 15.94
C ALA A 39 -35.22 21.01 17.26
N SER A 40 -34.79 20.40 18.36
CA SER A 40 -34.72 21.03 19.68
C SER A 40 -33.28 20.91 20.20
N LYS A 41 -32.83 21.91 20.96
CA LYS A 41 -31.58 21.86 21.73
C LYS A 41 -31.95 21.60 23.20
N CYS A 42 -31.18 20.80 23.92
CA CYS A 42 -30.25 21.31 24.94
C CYS A 42 -29.59 20.19 25.76
N GLU A 43 -28.48 20.60 26.38
CA GLU A 43 -27.89 20.06 27.61
C GLU A 43 -27.33 18.62 27.62
N ALA A 44 -26.31 18.46 28.48
CA ALA A 44 -25.57 17.24 28.69
C ALA A 44 -25.48 16.97 30.19
N GLN A 45 -25.66 15.71 30.59
CA GLN A 45 -25.31 15.24 31.92
C GLN A 45 -24.98 13.75 31.90
N GLU A 46 -24.06 13.34 32.77
CA GLU A 46 -23.57 11.96 32.87
C GLU A 46 -24.55 11.09 33.66
N LYS A 47 -24.71 9.81 33.27
CA LYS A 47 -24.67 8.69 34.24
C LYS A 47 -24.56 7.28 33.64
N SER A 48 -23.61 6.55 34.22
CA SER A 48 -23.45 5.09 34.38
C SER A 48 -24.58 4.12 34.02
N LEU A 49 -24.18 3.03 33.32
CA LEU A 49 -24.67 1.62 33.41
C LEU A 49 -26.15 1.33 33.01
N SER A 50 -26.52 0.15 32.48
CA SER A 50 -25.79 -1.11 32.15
C SER A 50 -26.65 -2.06 31.29
N LEU A 51 -26.01 -3.00 30.56
CA LEU A 51 -26.56 -4.25 29.96
C LEU A 51 -27.56 -4.08 28.80
N TYR A 52 -27.59 -4.92 27.75
CA TYR A 52 -26.66 -5.99 27.29
C TYR A 52 -25.83 -5.44 26.09
N ASP A 53 -25.35 -6.09 25.01
CA ASP A 53 -25.32 -7.45 24.42
C ASP A 53 -23.91 -7.59 23.76
N ASP A 54 -23.20 -8.72 23.64
CA ASP A 54 -23.46 -10.12 23.24
C ASP A 54 -23.36 -10.47 21.73
N GLU A 55 -22.34 -9.91 21.04
CA GLU A 55 -21.81 -10.46 19.77
C GLU A 55 -20.28 -10.68 19.75
N ASN A 56 -19.55 -10.37 20.83
CA ASN A 56 -18.08 -10.24 20.82
C ASN A 56 -17.30 -11.44 21.42
N LEU A 57 -17.96 -12.58 21.63
CA LEU A 57 -17.41 -13.71 22.41
C LEU A 57 -16.62 -14.75 21.58
N LEU A 58 -15.87 -14.32 20.56
CA LEU A 58 -15.02 -15.22 19.74
C LEU A 58 -13.55 -14.78 19.57
N TYR A 59 -13.10 -13.75 20.30
CA TYR A 59 -11.68 -13.35 20.33
C TYR A 59 -11.03 -13.63 21.68
N ARG A 60 -10.68 -14.90 21.89
CA ARG A 60 -9.65 -15.32 22.85
C ARG A 60 -8.63 -16.18 22.13
N VAL A 61 -7.46 -15.59 21.89
CA VAL A 61 -6.21 -16.29 21.57
C VAL A 61 -5.29 -16.02 22.76
N ASP A 62 -4.61 -17.05 23.24
CA ASP A 62 -3.82 -16.95 24.48
C ASP A 62 -2.60 -16.02 24.32
N SER A 63 -2.21 -15.43 25.45
CA SER A 63 -1.18 -14.40 25.50
C SER A 63 0.23 -14.98 25.45
N ASP A 64 0.97 -14.67 24.38
CA ASP A 64 2.38 -14.30 24.55
C ASP A 64 2.85 -13.33 23.45
N ASN A 65 3.26 -12.13 23.89
CA ASN A 65 4.03 -11.12 23.14
C ASN A 65 3.54 -10.72 21.72
N ASP A 66 2.24 -10.45 21.53
CA ASP A 66 1.70 -9.97 20.25
C ASP A 66 2.19 -8.56 19.89
N GLN A 67 2.92 -8.43 18.77
CA GLN A 67 3.22 -7.14 18.14
C GLN A 67 2.00 -6.64 17.34
N GLN A 68 0.96 -6.23 18.07
CA GLN A 68 -0.22 -5.50 17.60
C GLN A 68 -0.64 -5.88 16.17
N LEU A 69 -1.21 -7.08 16.00
CA LEU A 69 -1.66 -7.65 14.71
C LEU A 69 -2.15 -6.59 13.70
N HIS A 70 -1.33 -6.35 12.67
CA HIS A 70 -1.64 -5.36 11.63
C HIS A 70 -2.89 -5.77 10.82
N ILE A 71 -4.01 -5.11 11.10
CA ILE A 71 -5.28 -5.30 10.38
C ILE A 71 -5.12 -4.76 8.95
N PRO A 72 -5.33 -5.57 7.90
CA PRO A 72 -5.17 -5.12 6.52
C PRO A 72 -6.21 -4.07 6.11
N VAL A 73 -5.82 -3.17 5.21
CA VAL A 73 -6.64 -2.06 4.74
C VAL A 73 -7.82 -2.62 3.93
N MET A 74 -9.05 -2.24 4.31
CA MET A 74 -10.29 -2.68 3.64
C MET A 74 -10.42 -4.23 3.50
N VAL A 75 -9.97 -4.99 4.51
CA VAL A 75 -9.97 -6.46 4.46
C VAL A 75 -11.35 -7.08 4.17
N LYS A 76 -12.44 -6.47 4.67
CA LYS A 76 -13.81 -6.95 4.46
C LYS A 76 -14.25 -6.73 3.02
N GLU A 77 -13.95 -5.56 2.48
CA GLU A 77 -14.29 -5.14 1.13
C GLU A 77 -13.52 -5.99 0.10
N VAL A 78 -12.23 -6.25 0.34
CA VAL A 78 -11.40 -7.13 -0.50
C VAL A 78 -11.96 -8.56 -0.53
N VAL A 79 -12.26 -9.15 0.63
CA VAL A 79 -12.81 -10.51 0.71
C VAL A 79 -14.23 -10.59 0.08
N ASN A 80 -15.05 -9.55 0.24
CA ASN A 80 -16.38 -9.48 -0.37
C ASN A 80 -16.35 -9.25 -1.89
N PHE A 81 -15.34 -8.54 -2.41
CA PHE A 81 -15.20 -8.27 -3.84
C PHE A 81 -14.56 -9.44 -4.61
N LEU A 82 -13.53 -10.08 -4.04
CA LEU A 82 -12.95 -11.31 -4.59
C LEU A 82 -13.87 -12.52 -4.43
N ALA A 83 -14.69 -12.54 -3.37
CA ALA A 83 -15.71 -13.54 -3.09
C ALA A 83 -15.24 -14.99 -3.33
N PRO A 84 -14.11 -15.43 -2.73
CA PRO A 84 -13.43 -16.67 -3.08
C PRO A 84 -14.36 -17.89 -3.01
N GLN A 85 -14.30 -18.72 -4.05
CA GLN A 85 -15.08 -19.95 -4.22
C GLN A 85 -14.16 -21.18 -4.24
N LYS A 86 -14.70 -22.31 -3.80
CA LYS A 86 -14.04 -23.61 -3.85
C LYS A 86 -13.39 -23.92 -5.22
N GLY A 87 -12.12 -24.29 -5.19
CA GLY A 87 -11.29 -24.66 -6.34
C GLY A 87 -10.64 -23.47 -7.07
N GLN A 88 -10.90 -22.23 -6.65
CA GLN A 88 -10.34 -21.04 -7.31
C GLN A 88 -8.85 -20.83 -7.05
N CYS A 89 -8.24 -20.11 -7.99
CA CYS A 89 -6.83 -19.82 -8.05
C CYS A 89 -6.60 -18.30 -7.98
N ILE A 90 -6.06 -17.80 -6.88
CA ILE A 90 -5.91 -16.37 -6.59
C ILE A 90 -4.44 -15.98 -6.51
N LEU A 91 -4.10 -14.78 -6.97
CA LEU A 91 -2.78 -14.16 -6.84
C LEU A 91 -2.84 -12.97 -5.88
N ASP A 92 -2.06 -13.02 -4.79
CA ASP A 92 -1.76 -11.87 -3.94
C ASP A 92 -0.43 -11.27 -4.45
N MET A 93 -0.46 -10.10 -5.09
CA MET A 93 0.71 -9.50 -5.75
C MET A 93 1.66 -8.76 -4.80
N THR A 94 1.24 -8.56 -3.55
CA THR A 94 1.87 -7.72 -2.53
C THR A 94 1.60 -8.32 -1.15
N PHE A 95 2.02 -9.57 -0.96
CA PHE A 95 1.66 -10.38 0.21
C PHE A 95 1.98 -9.70 1.55
N GLY A 96 3.12 -9.00 1.66
CA GLY A 96 3.52 -8.30 2.90
C GLY A 96 3.55 -9.22 4.12
N ALA A 97 2.64 -8.99 5.08
CA ALA A 97 2.47 -9.82 6.29
C ALA A 97 1.42 -10.95 6.14
N GLY A 98 0.89 -11.13 4.92
CA GLY A 98 -0.07 -12.16 4.54
C GLY A 98 -1.49 -11.97 5.05
N GLY A 99 -1.85 -10.78 5.53
CA GLY A 99 -3.15 -10.55 6.19
C GLY A 99 -4.36 -10.73 5.26
N HIS A 100 -4.27 -10.27 4.01
CA HIS A 100 -5.34 -10.51 3.02
C HIS A 100 -5.39 -11.98 2.59
N THR A 101 -4.24 -12.59 2.25
CA THR A 101 -4.13 -14.05 2.01
C THR A 101 -4.78 -14.86 3.14
N LYS A 102 -4.49 -14.55 4.41
CA LYS A 102 -5.12 -15.20 5.59
C LYS A 102 -6.64 -15.01 5.61
N ALA A 103 -7.13 -13.79 5.38
CA ALA A 103 -8.56 -13.49 5.38
C ALA A 103 -9.33 -14.17 4.23
N LEU A 104 -8.69 -14.39 3.08
CA LEU A 104 -9.24 -15.17 1.97
C LEU A 104 -9.33 -16.66 2.34
N LEU A 105 -8.28 -17.23 2.92
CA LEU A 105 -8.29 -18.63 3.40
C LEU A 105 -9.28 -18.88 4.54
N GLN A 106 -9.47 -17.90 5.43
CA GLN A 106 -10.52 -17.94 6.45
C GLN A 106 -11.94 -17.87 5.87
N LYS A 107 -12.09 -17.36 4.63
CA LYS A 107 -13.39 -17.28 3.93
C LYS A 107 -13.70 -18.54 3.12
N GLU A 108 -12.69 -19.12 2.46
CA GLU A 108 -12.75 -20.42 1.78
C GLU A 108 -11.37 -21.10 1.91
N MET A 109 -11.35 -22.32 2.42
CA MET A 109 -10.13 -23.09 2.73
C MET A 109 -9.62 -23.92 1.56
N ASP A 110 -10.46 -24.16 0.55
CA ASP A 110 -10.15 -24.90 -0.67
C ASP A 110 -9.96 -23.94 -1.86
N ILE A 111 -9.02 -22.99 -1.71
CA ILE A 111 -8.48 -22.14 -2.77
C ILE A 111 -6.96 -22.33 -2.86
N LYS A 112 -6.40 -22.12 -4.06
CA LYS A 112 -4.96 -21.95 -4.23
C LYS A 112 -4.59 -20.48 -4.26
N LEU A 113 -3.53 -20.10 -3.56
CA LEU A 113 -3.02 -18.74 -3.45
C LEU A 113 -1.54 -18.67 -3.84
N TYR A 114 -1.22 -17.86 -4.85
CA TYR A 114 0.15 -17.45 -5.14
C TYR A 114 0.46 -16.18 -4.34
N ALA A 115 1.40 -16.29 -3.40
CA ALA A 115 1.79 -15.21 -2.51
C ALA A 115 3.08 -14.56 -3.03
N LEU A 116 2.94 -13.49 -3.82
CA LEU A 116 4.07 -12.76 -4.40
C LEU A 116 4.46 -11.58 -3.51
N ASP A 117 5.77 -11.43 -3.28
CA ASP A 117 6.36 -10.16 -2.87
C ASP A 117 7.79 -10.04 -3.44
N ARG A 118 8.31 -8.81 -3.49
CA ARG A 118 9.72 -8.54 -3.81
C ARG A 118 10.60 -8.57 -2.56
N ASP A 119 10.05 -8.21 -1.40
CA ASP A 119 10.77 -8.14 -0.13
C ASP A 119 11.07 -9.55 0.41
N PRO A 120 12.35 -9.90 0.66
CA PRO A 120 12.71 -11.19 1.27
C PRO A 120 11.95 -11.47 2.58
N THR A 121 11.69 -10.42 3.38
CA THR A 121 10.97 -10.51 4.65
C THR A 121 9.54 -11.01 4.46
N ALA A 122 8.85 -10.48 3.44
CA ALA A 122 7.49 -10.90 3.09
C ALA A 122 7.47 -12.33 2.55
N TYR A 123 8.47 -12.69 1.74
CA TYR A 123 8.59 -14.05 1.19
C TYR A 123 8.86 -15.10 2.28
N GLU A 124 9.72 -14.81 3.26
CA GLU A 124 9.91 -15.69 4.42
C GLU A 124 8.61 -15.86 5.22
N LEU A 125 7.82 -14.79 5.41
CA LEU A 125 6.51 -14.88 6.05
C LEU A 125 5.51 -15.70 5.22
N ALA A 126 5.58 -15.63 3.89
CA ALA A 126 4.78 -16.47 2.99
C ALA A 126 5.18 -17.95 3.06
N GLN A 127 6.47 -18.25 3.16
CA GLN A 127 6.98 -19.62 3.37
C GLN A 127 6.45 -20.20 4.70
N ARG A 128 6.67 -19.50 5.81
CA ARG A 128 6.19 -19.91 7.15
C ARG A 128 4.66 -20.06 7.22
N LEU A 129 3.93 -19.28 6.42
CA LEU A 129 2.47 -19.43 6.30
C LEU A 129 2.10 -20.64 5.44
N SER A 130 2.84 -20.95 4.38
CA SER A 130 2.61 -22.13 3.53
C SER A 130 2.84 -23.46 4.27
N ASP A 131 3.70 -23.49 5.30
CA ASP A 131 3.83 -24.63 6.22
C ASP A 131 2.54 -24.92 7.01
N SER A 132 1.71 -23.89 7.25
CA SER A 132 0.40 -24.02 7.91
C SER A 132 -0.75 -24.27 6.94
N TYR A 133 -0.54 -24.00 5.65
CA TYR A 133 -1.54 -24.06 4.57
C TYR A 133 -0.98 -24.86 3.38
N THR A 134 -0.57 -26.09 3.69
CA THR A 134 0.12 -27.01 2.79
C THR A 134 -0.75 -27.35 1.57
N GLN A 135 -0.23 -27.08 0.38
CA GLN A 135 -0.88 -27.13 -0.95
C GLN A 135 -1.72 -25.90 -1.33
N GLN A 136 -2.31 -25.15 -0.38
CA GLN A 136 -3.01 -23.89 -0.74
C GLN A 136 -2.03 -22.79 -1.15
N ILE A 137 -1.01 -22.50 -0.33
CA ILE A 137 -0.13 -21.34 -0.56
C ILE A 137 1.13 -21.75 -1.33
N GLN A 138 1.45 -21.01 -2.39
CA GLN A 138 2.72 -21.09 -3.11
C GLN A 138 3.43 -19.72 -3.10
N PRO A 139 4.46 -19.54 -2.25
CA PRO A 139 5.24 -18.30 -2.18
C PRO A 139 6.04 -18.04 -3.47
N LEU A 140 6.09 -16.78 -3.91
CA LEU A 140 6.88 -16.30 -5.04
C LEU A 140 7.74 -15.09 -4.63
N LEU A 141 9.04 -15.09 -4.97
CA LEU A 141 9.98 -14.02 -4.65
C LEU A 141 10.36 -13.21 -5.90
N GLY A 142 9.79 -12.03 -6.09
CA GLY A 142 10.01 -11.26 -7.32
C GLY A 142 9.20 -9.97 -7.41
N GLN A 143 9.49 -9.17 -8.42
CA GLN A 143 8.74 -7.96 -8.70
C GLN A 143 7.51 -8.31 -9.55
N PHE A 144 6.40 -7.59 -9.38
CA PHE A 144 5.21 -7.79 -10.24
C PHE A 144 5.46 -7.49 -11.73
N SER A 145 6.54 -6.76 -12.05
CA SER A 145 7.05 -6.60 -13.42
C SER A 145 7.58 -7.90 -14.05
N GLN A 146 7.87 -8.91 -13.24
CA GLN A 146 8.40 -10.23 -13.63
C GLN A 146 7.31 -11.32 -13.58
N LEU A 147 6.06 -10.95 -13.29
CA LEU A 147 4.96 -11.86 -12.92
C LEU A 147 4.74 -13.00 -13.91
N GLU A 148 4.75 -12.73 -15.22
CA GLU A 148 4.53 -13.75 -16.27
C GLU A 148 5.55 -14.90 -16.19
N ALA A 149 6.83 -14.58 -15.98
CA ALA A 149 7.89 -15.57 -15.85
C ALA A 149 7.81 -16.32 -14.52
N LEU A 150 7.45 -15.64 -13.43
CA LEU A 150 7.29 -16.24 -12.09
C LEU A 150 6.11 -17.22 -12.06
N LEU A 151 4.95 -16.82 -12.58
CA LEU A 151 3.75 -17.66 -12.69
C LEU A 151 4.00 -18.88 -13.60
N THR A 152 4.63 -18.67 -14.77
CA THR A 152 4.97 -19.77 -15.69
C THR A 152 5.93 -20.78 -15.02
N SER A 153 6.95 -20.30 -14.31
CA SER A 153 7.89 -21.14 -13.55
C SER A 153 7.22 -21.86 -12.37
N ALA A 154 6.15 -21.27 -11.81
CA ALA A 154 5.30 -21.86 -10.78
C ALA A 154 4.28 -22.88 -11.33
N GLY A 155 4.23 -23.09 -12.65
CA GLY A 155 3.33 -24.02 -13.34
C GLY A 155 1.97 -23.44 -13.76
N VAL A 156 1.71 -22.16 -13.49
CA VAL A 156 0.45 -21.48 -13.82
C VAL A 156 0.36 -21.28 -15.34
N GLN A 157 -0.75 -21.71 -15.92
CA GLN A 157 -1.04 -21.50 -17.34
C GLN A 157 -1.83 -20.18 -17.53
N PRO A 158 -1.68 -19.48 -18.68
CA PRO A 158 -2.47 -18.29 -18.97
C PRO A 158 -3.98 -18.57 -18.90
N GLY A 159 -4.70 -17.79 -18.10
CA GLY A 159 -6.12 -17.98 -17.82
C GLY A 159 -6.44 -18.74 -16.52
N ASN A 160 -5.47 -19.38 -15.87
CA ASN A 160 -5.67 -20.11 -14.61
C ASN A 160 -5.54 -19.19 -13.36
N LEU A 161 -6.13 -17.99 -13.41
CA LEU A 161 -6.27 -17.09 -12.25
C LEU A 161 -7.70 -16.53 -12.23
N ASP A 162 -8.44 -16.86 -11.18
CA ASP A 162 -9.81 -16.39 -10.93
C ASP A 162 -9.84 -15.02 -10.24
N GLY A 163 -8.80 -14.70 -9.46
CA GLY A 163 -8.71 -13.47 -8.69
C GLY A 163 -7.27 -12.94 -8.62
N VAL A 164 -7.14 -11.61 -8.56
CA VAL A 164 -5.86 -10.92 -8.38
C VAL A 164 -6.05 -9.79 -7.37
N LEU A 165 -5.21 -9.74 -6.36
CA LEU A 165 -5.14 -8.68 -5.35
C LEU A 165 -3.84 -7.88 -5.52
N LEU A 166 -3.94 -6.56 -5.33
CA LEU A 166 -2.80 -5.64 -5.27
C LEU A 166 -3.09 -4.57 -4.21
N ASP A 167 -2.38 -4.63 -3.09
CA ASP A 167 -2.34 -3.58 -2.05
C ASP A 167 -1.09 -2.73 -2.25
N ALA A 168 -1.23 -1.62 -2.99
CA ALA A 168 -0.12 -0.81 -3.46
C ALA A 168 0.36 0.18 -2.38
N GLY A 169 1.24 -0.28 -1.47
CA GLY A 169 1.80 0.54 -0.40
C GLY A 169 3.17 0.09 0.12
N CYS A 170 3.58 0.68 1.24
CA CYS A 170 4.64 0.14 2.09
C CYS A 170 3.98 -0.61 3.26
N SER A 171 4.47 -1.80 3.58
CA SER A 171 3.98 -2.61 4.69
C SER A 171 4.44 -2.06 6.06
N SER A 172 3.72 -2.41 7.14
CA SER A 172 4.10 -2.03 8.50
C SER A 172 5.53 -2.44 8.85
N MET A 173 5.93 -3.69 8.56
CA MET A 173 7.29 -4.18 8.79
C MET A 173 8.40 -3.36 8.09
N GLN A 174 8.11 -2.70 6.97
CA GLN A 174 9.03 -1.78 6.30
C GLN A 174 9.09 -0.40 6.98
N LEU A 175 7.96 0.08 7.52
CA LEU A 175 7.81 1.38 8.21
C LEU A 175 8.29 1.35 9.67
N ASP A 176 8.13 0.21 10.34
CA ASP A 176 8.44 0.03 11.77
C ASP A 176 9.90 -0.33 12.03
N THR A 177 10.61 -0.86 11.03
CA THR A 177 12.04 -1.21 11.06
C THR A 177 12.88 -0.02 10.57
N PRO A 178 13.57 0.74 11.45
CA PRO A 178 14.32 1.94 11.06
C PRO A 178 15.38 1.67 9.99
N GLU A 179 16.01 0.50 10.03
CA GLU A 179 17.15 0.12 9.20
C GLU A 179 16.78 0.07 7.71
N ARG A 180 15.50 -0.13 7.39
CA ARG A 180 14.95 -0.12 6.02
C ARG A 180 14.80 1.29 5.43
N GLY A 181 14.85 2.33 6.25
CA GLY A 181 14.80 3.73 5.83
C GLY A 181 13.43 4.30 5.48
N PHE A 182 12.32 3.54 5.57
CA PHE A 182 10.97 4.06 5.30
C PHE A 182 10.31 4.75 6.52
N SER A 183 10.88 4.63 7.72
CA SER A 183 10.20 5.08 8.94
C SER A 183 9.99 6.59 9.01
N LEU A 184 8.74 7.01 9.19
CA LEU A 184 8.34 8.42 9.34
C LEU A 184 8.65 9.02 10.73
N ARG A 185 9.16 8.20 11.67
CA ARG A 185 9.37 8.59 13.09
C ARG A 185 10.76 8.25 13.62
N LYS A 186 11.27 7.05 13.32
CA LYS A 186 12.56 6.56 13.82
C LYS A 186 13.67 6.90 12.81
N ASP A 187 14.85 7.31 13.29
CA ASP A 187 15.97 7.69 12.41
C ASP A 187 16.75 6.46 11.91
N GLY A 188 16.83 6.31 10.59
CA GLY A 188 17.40 5.14 9.91
C GLY A 188 18.42 5.51 8.83
N PRO A 189 19.15 4.54 8.25
CA PRO A 189 19.84 4.72 6.98
C PRO A 189 18.84 5.15 5.91
N LEU A 190 19.22 6.05 5.02
CA LEU A 190 18.36 6.50 3.91
C LEU A 190 18.38 5.48 2.75
N ASP A 191 17.96 4.24 3.01
CA ASP A 191 17.96 3.15 2.01
C ASP A 191 16.69 3.19 1.13
N MET A 192 15.51 2.91 1.72
CA MET A 192 14.20 2.87 1.06
C MET A 192 14.05 1.85 -0.10
N ARG A 193 14.88 0.80 -0.16
CA ARG A 193 14.68 -0.34 -1.07
C ARG A 193 13.83 -1.43 -0.41
N MET A 194 12.81 -1.91 -1.14
CA MET A 194 11.98 -3.04 -0.72
C MET A 194 12.72 -4.37 -0.79
N ASP A 195 13.72 -4.49 -1.67
CA ASP A 195 14.46 -5.71 -1.98
C ASP A 195 16.00 -5.47 -2.03
N GLY A 196 16.51 -4.56 -1.18
CA GLY A 196 17.90 -4.11 -1.20
C GLY A 196 18.94 -5.25 -1.13
N ASP A 197 18.72 -6.25 -0.28
CA ASP A 197 19.65 -7.39 -0.12
C ASP A 197 19.73 -8.29 -1.37
N ARG A 198 18.71 -8.26 -2.24
CA ARG A 198 18.69 -8.97 -3.53
C ARG A 198 19.40 -8.19 -4.64
N TYR A 199 19.57 -6.89 -4.47
CA TYR A 199 20.06 -5.96 -5.48
C TYR A 199 20.98 -4.91 -4.84
N PRO A 200 22.11 -5.31 -4.23
CA PRO A 200 22.96 -4.40 -3.45
C PRO A 200 23.47 -3.21 -4.27
N ASP A 201 23.76 -3.42 -5.56
CA ASP A 201 24.24 -2.41 -6.51
C ASP A 201 23.16 -1.42 -7.01
N MET A 202 21.88 -1.65 -6.70
CA MET A 202 20.80 -0.73 -7.07
C MET A 202 20.78 0.48 -6.13
N PRO A 203 20.64 1.72 -6.65
CA PRO A 203 20.81 2.93 -5.85
C PRO A 203 19.80 3.04 -4.71
N THR A 204 20.30 3.41 -3.54
CA THR A 204 19.51 3.80 -2.37
C THR A 204 18.88 5.19 -2.55
N ALA A 205 17.94 5.55 -1.69
CA ALA A 205 17.49 6.94 -1.59
C ALA A 205 18.64 7.90 -1.24
N ALA A 206 19.65 7.47 -0.49
CA ALA A 206 20.87 8.24 -0.22
C ALA A 206 21.64 8.52 -1.52
N ASP A 207 21.86 7.52 -2.37
CA ASP A 207 22.53 7.71 -3.66
C ASP A 207 21.74 8.68 -4.55
N VAL A 208 20.42 8.52 -4.60
CA VAL A 208 19.52 9.41 -5.35
C VAL A 208 19.61 10.86 -4.89
N VAL A 209 19.51 11.13 -3.58
CA VAL A 209 19.57 12.53 -3.06
C VAL A 209 20.97 13.12 -3.11
N ASN A 210 22.04 12.31 -3.12
CA ASN A 210 23.42 12.81 -3.18
C ASN A 210 23.93 12.99 -4.62
N ALA A 211 23.49 12.17 -5.59
CA ALA A 211 24.00 12.19 -6.96
C ALA A 211 23.18 13.06 -7.92
N LEU A 212 21.83 12.95 -7.94
CA LEU A 212 21.01 13.58 -8.98
C LEU A 212 21.06 15.11 -8.94
N ASP A 213 20.93 15.77 -10.09
CA ASP A 213 20.88 17.24 -10.15
C ASP A 213 19.56 17.82 -9.59
N GLN A 214 19.52 19.14 -9.40
CA GLN A 214 18.37 19.84 -8.84
C GLN A 214 17.09 19.68 -9.69
N GLN A 215 17.21 19.63 -11.02
CA GLN A 215 16.07 19.47 -11.94
C GLN A 215 15.52 18.04 -11.90
N ALA A 216 16.39 17.03 -11.87
CA ALA A 216 16.02 15.64 -11.70
C ALA A 216 15.30 15.40 -10.36
N LEU A 217 15.86 15.90 -9.24
CA LEU A 217 15.23 15.86 -7.92
C LEU A 217 13.88 16.61 -7.89
N ALA A 218 13.80 17.80 -8.47
CA ALA A 218 12.56 18.58 -8.54
C ALA A 218 11.50 17.97 -9.49
N SER A 219 11.92 17.05 -10.38
CA SER A 219 11.03 16.25 -11.22
C SER A 219 10.44 15.09 -10.43
N ILE A 220 11.29 14.28 -9.77
CA ILE A 220 10.89 13.14 -8.91
C ILE A 220 9.89 13.60 -7.84
N LEU A 221 10.23 14.64 -7.08
CA LEU A 221 9.38 15.17 -6.00
C LEU A 221 8.02 15.67 -6.50
N ARG A 222 7.94 16.18 -7.74
CA ARG A 222 6.68 16.64 -8.34
C ARG A 222 5.87 15.50 -8.96
N MET A 223 6.52 14.53 -9.57
CA MET A 223 5.87 13.44 -10.32
C MET A 223 5.34 12.35 -9.38
N TYR A 224 6.07 12.03 -8.31
CA TYR A 224 5.72 10.92 -7.40
C TYR A 224 5.28 11.39 -6.00
N GLY A 225 5.67 12.60 -5.58
CA GLY A 225 5.24 13.20 -4.30
C GLY A 225 4.24 14.35 -4.43
N GLU A 226 3.78 14.65 -5.65
CA GLU A 226 2.88 15.78 -5.99
C GLU A 226 3.32 17.17 -5.44
N GLU A 227 4.59 17.31 -5.08
CA GLU A 227 5.05 18.38 -4.19
C GLU A 227 5.13 19.74 -4.91
N ARG A 228 4.28 20.67 -4.47
CA ARG A 228 4.16 22.05 -4.97
C ARG A 228 5.49 22.79 -4.87
N HIS A 229 6.19 22.63 -3.76
CA HIS A 229 7.47 23.25 -3.40
C HIS A 229 8.69 22.49 -3.91
N ALA A 230 8.54 21.45 -4.75
CA ALA A 230 9.62 20.54 -5.18
C ALA A 230 10.90 21.26 -5.69
N LYS A 231 10.79 22.42 -6.37
CA LYS A 231 11.96 23.20 -6.81
C LYS A 231 12.76 23.81 -5.65
N LYS A 232 12.10 24.20 -4.55
CA LYS A 232 12.74 24.70 -3.32
C LYS A 232 13.37 23.56 -2.54
N ILE A 233 12.65 22.45 -2.38
CA ILE A 233 13.13 21.27 -1.62
C ILE A 233 14.35 20.66 -2.32
N ALA A 234 14.32 20.49 -3.64
CA ALA A 234 15.48 20.05 -4.41
C ALA A 234 16.68 20.99 -4.29
N LEU A 235 16.46 22.32 -4.22
CA LEU A 235 17.54 23.28 -3.97
C LEU A 235 18.15 23.07 -2.57
N ALA A 236 17.32 22.93 -1.55
CA ALA A 236 17.77 22.72 -0.17
C ALA A 236 18.53 21.40 0.00
N ILE A 237 18.11 20.32 -0.68
CA ILE A 237 18.84 19.05 -0.74
C ILE A 237 20.22 19.23 -1.38
N VAL A 238 20.30 19.90 -2.53
CA VAL A 238 21.57 20.19 -3.24
C VAL A 238 22.49 21.09 -2.41
N GLN A 239 21.95 22.06 -1.67
CA GLN A 239 22.72 22.94 -0.77
C GLN A 239 23.21 22.21 0.48
N ALA A 240 22.39 21.35 1.09
CA ALA A 240 22.78 20.59 2.27
C ALA A 240 23.91 19.58 1.94
N ARG A 241 23.75 18.81 0.85
CA ARG A 241 24.74 17.80 0.46
C ARG A 241 26.11 18.37 0.05
N SER A 242 26.17 19.64 -0.35
CA SER A 242 27.46 20.31 -0.64
C SER A 242 28.28 20.63 0.62
N VAL A 243 27.69 20.48 1.82
CA VAL A 243 28.40 20.59 3.10
C VAL A 243 28.73 19.20 3.65
N TYR A 244 27.74 18.31 3.75
CA TYR A 244 27.92 16.90 4.13
C TYR A 244 26.90 15.99 3.43
N PRO A 245 27.27 14.77 2.99
CA PRO A 245 26.34 13.83 2.37
C PRO A 245 25.13 13.50 3.27
N ILE A 246 23.95 13.39 2.65
CA ILE A 246 22.70 13.06 3.34
C ILE A 246 22.58 11.54 3.40
N THR A 247 22.70 10.95 4.59
CA THR A 247 22.78 9.49 4.79
C THR A 247 21.70 8.91 5.71
N ARG A 248 20.97 9.75 6.46
CA ARG A 248 19.89 9.32 7.37
C ARG A 248 18.53 9.96 7.10
N THR A 249 17.46 9.28 7.52
CA THR A 249 16.08 9.70 7.24
C THR A 249 15.72 11.03 7.91
N GLN A 250 16.11 11.27 9.17
CA GLN A 250 15.84 12.54 9.84
C GLN A 250 16.64 13.71 9.26
N GLN A 251 17.80 13.48 8.65
CA GLN A 251 18.54 14.54 7.94
C GLN A 251 17.72 15.06 6.75
N LEU A 252 17.24 14.15 5.90
CA LEU A 252 16.37 14.52 4.77
C LEU A 252 15.07 15.19 5.25
N ALA A 253 14.40 14.61 6.25
CA ALA A 253 13.18 15.18 6.81
C ALA A 253 13.38 16.60 7.37
N SER A 254 14.50 16.88 8.04
CA SER A 254 14.83 18.21 8.56
C SER A 254 15.03 19.25 7.46
N ILE A 255 15.71 18.86 6.36
CA ILE A 255 15.93 19.72 5.18
C ILE A 255 14.58 20.08 4.52
N VAL A 256 13.69 19.10 4.37
CA VAL A 256 12.34 19.31 3.83
C VAL A 256 11.52 20.23 4.74
N ALA A 257 11.45 19.94 6.04
CA ALA A 257 10.66 20.70 7.01
C ALA A 257 11.11 22.18 7.11
N GLY A 258 12.42 22.42 7.22
CA GLY A 258 12.98 23.78 7.25
C GLY A 258 12.69 24.57 5.98
N THR A 259 12.62 23.91 4.82
CA THR A 259 12.26 24.54 3.54
C THR A 259 10.80 25.02 3.53
N LEU A 260 9.89 24.25 4.13
CA LEU A 260 8.45 24.54 4.14
C LEU A 260 8.08 25.67 5.12
N ILE A 261 8.62 25.63 6.35
CA ILE A 261 8.36 26.65 7.39
C ILE A 261 8.71 28.06 6.89
N ASN A 262 9.92 28.22 6.35
CA ASN A 262 10.40 29.48 5.77
C ASN A 262 9.54 29.93 4.56
N SER A 263 8.89 28.99 3.88
CA SER A 263 8.03 29.30 2.74
C SER A 263 6.66 29.85 3.17
N GLU A 264 6.11 29.40 4.30
CA GLU A 264 4.88 29.96 4.85
C GLU A 264 5.09 31.35 5.44
N GLN A 265 6.17 31.56 6.18
CA GLN A 265 6.50 32.87 6.77
C GLN A 265 6.59 33.95 5.69
N CYS A 266 7.37 33.70 4.63
CA CYS A 266 7.50 34.59 3.48
C CYS A 266 6.18 34.81 2.70
N LEU A 267 5.21 33.88 2.78
CA LEU A 267 3.87 34.04 2.19
C LEU A 267 2.89 34.82 3.10
N ARG A 268 3.14 34.87 4.42
CA ARG A 268 2.40 35.71 5.37
C ARG A 268 2.90 37.15 5.31
N GLU A 269 4.21 37.34 5.26
CA GLU A 269 4.86 38.66 5.12
C GLU A 269 4.46 39.38 3.82
N LYS A 270 4.26 38.66 2.71
CA LYS A 270 3.84 39.22 1.41
C LYS A 270 2.32 39.45 1.26
N LYS A 271 1.59 39.49 2.37
CA LYS A 271 0.14 39.79 2.41
C LYS A 271 -0.21 41.06 3.18
N TYR A 272 0.79 41.86 3.55
CA TYR A 272 0.69 43.15 4.22
C TYR A 272 1.49 44.20 3.45
#